data_AF-A0A2G2L9H2-F1
#
_entry.id   AF-A0A2G2L9H2-F1
#
_cell.length_a   1.000
_cell.length_b   1.000
_cell.length_c   1.000
_cell.angle_alpha   90.00
_cell.angle_beta   90.00
_cell.angle_gamma   90.00
#
_symmetry.space_group_name_H-M   'P 1'
#
loop_
_entity.id
_entity.type
_entity.pdbx_description
1 polymer ?
#
loop_
_entity_poly.entity_id
_entity_poly.type
_entity_poly.pdbx_seq_one_letter_code
_entity_poly.pdbx_strand_id
1 'polypeptide(L)'
;MKKLSTLLYIIGGIQVILGAFYLLAPAFLLVNIGHSVPPVDIFYPLAMLAARFIAFGIVFIYIAKDPMKYVLWIKSMILIQLIDLGAGIFYTMTGIVNIADSAFPMFNASWMIILLYFWTPKEKSSETSDSAES
;
A
#
# COMPACT_ATOMS: atom_id res chain seq x y z
N MET A 1 16.35 -5.78 10.10
CA MET A 1 15.33 -6.84 10.27
C MET A 1 14.16 -6.43 11.15
N LYS A 2 14.34 -6.18 12.47
CA LYS A 2 13.22 -5.82 13.36
C LYS A 2 12.39 -4.60 12.88
N LYS A 3 13.06 -3.58 12.32
CA LYS A 3 12.40 -2.39 11.74
C LYS A 3 11.46 -2.73 10.59
N LEU A 4 11.92 -3.51 9.61
CA LEU A 4 11.10 -3.97 8.47
C LEU A 4 9.94 -4.86 8.94
N SER A 5 10.20 -5.78 9.86
CA SER A 5 9.14 -6.61 10.47
C SER A 5 8.04 -5.75 11.12
N THR A 6 8.44 -4.77 11.95
CA THR A 6 7.52 -3.83 12.59
C THR A 6 6.74 -3.02 11.56
N LEU A 7 7.41 -2.53 10.53
CA LEU A 7 6.79 -1.80 9.43
C LEU A 7 5.71 -2.63 8.72
N LEU A 8 5.98 -3.91 8.46
CA LEU A 8 5.02 -4.80 7.80
C LEU A 8 3.80 -5.08 8.67
N TYR A 9 3.97 -5.21 10.00
CA TYR A 9 2.83 -5.29 10.92
C TYR A 9 1.99 -4.00 10.90
N ILE A 10 2.62 -2.83 10.90
CA ILE A 10 1.93 -1.53 10.84
C ILE A 10 1.16 -1.41 9.53
N ILE A 11 1.81 -1.62 8.39
CA ILE A 11 1.18 -1.56 7.07
C ILE A 11 0.03 -2.58 6.97
N GLY A 12 0.27 -3.81 7.43
CA GLY A 12 -0.74 -4.85 7.44
C GLY A 12 -1.96 -4.49 8.29
N GLY A 13 -1.73 -3.92 9.48
CA GLY A 13 -2.80 -3.41 10.35
C GLY A 13 -3.61 -2.28 9.70
N ILE A 14 -2.94 -1.29 9.11
CA ILE A 14 -3.59 -0.19 8.38
C ILE A 14 -4.47 -0.74 7.25
N GLN A 15 -3.95 -1.67 6.46
CA GLN A 15 -4.66 -2.30 5.35
C GLN A 15 -5.91 -3.05 5.81
N VAL A 16 -5.82 -3.84 6.89
CA VAL A 16 -6.99 -4.53 7.47
C VAL A 16 -8.02 -3.53 7.98
N ILE A 17 -7.60 -2.49 8.70
CA ILE A 17 -8.51 -1.47 9.24
C ILE A 17 -9.22 -0.70 8.11
N LEU A 18 -8.47 -0.24 7.12
CA LEU A 18 -9.04 0.45 5.96
C LEU A 18 -9.99 -0.45 5.18
N GLY A 19 -9.59 -1.71 4.94
CA GLY A 19 -10.45 -2.70 4.32
C GLY A 19 -11.75 -2.93 5.10
N ALA A 20 -11.69 -3.05 6.43
CA ALA A 20 -12.89 -3.18 7.26
C ALA A 20 -13.81 -1.96 7.14
N PHE A 21 -13.27 -0.74 7.13
CA PHE A 21 -14.07 0.47 6.92
C PHE A 21 -14.70 0.52 5.53
N TYR A 22 -13.95 0.26 4.46
CA TYR A 22 -14.51 0.23 3.11
C TYR A 22 -15.56 -0.87 2.90
N LEU A 23 -15.47 -1.98 3.65
CA LEU A 23 -16.42 -3.09 3.57
C LEU A 23 -17.70 -2.85 4.38
N LEU A 24 -17.56 -2.37 5.62
CA LEU A 24 -18.66 -2.33 6.59
C LEU A 24 -19.27 -0.94 6.75
N ALA A 25 -18.50 0.12 6.48
CA ALA A 25 -18.91 1.50 6.70
C ALA A 25 -18.30 2.49 5.67
N PRO A 26 -18.42 2.23 4.34
CA PRO A 26 -17.77 3.05 3.32
C PRO A 26 -18.23 4.51 3.33
N ALA A 27 -19.53 4.75 3.50
CA ALA A 27 -20.07 6.12 3.55
C ALA A 27 -19.52 6.91 4.75
N PHE A 28 -19.42 6.27 5.92
CA PHE A 28 -18.83 6.88 7.11
C PHE A 28 -17.37 7.24 6.86
N LEU A 29 -16.57 6.32 6.32
CA LEU A 29 -15.16 6.58 6.03
C LEU A 29 -15.01 7.76 5.06
N LEU A 30 -15.70 7.72 3.92
CA LEU A 30 -15.59 8.72 2.86
C LEU A 30 -15.93 10.13 3.36
N VAL A 31 -17.03 10.30 4.09
CA VAL A 31 -17.41 11.59 4.67
C VAL A 31 -16.36 12.11 5.64
N ASN A 32 -15.79 11.24 6.49
CA ASN A 32 -14.78 11.65 7.47
C ASN A 32 -13.43 12.01 6.83
N ILE A 33 -13.14 11.55 5.62
CA ILE A 33 -11.92 11.93 4.87
C ILE A 33 -12.18 13.04 3.84
N GLY A 34 -13.34 13.70 3.89
CA GLY A 34 -13.66 14.88 3.07
C GLY A 34 -14.37 14.57 1.74
N HIS A 35 -14.58 13.29 1.40
CA HIS A 35 -15.27 12.92 0.17
C HIS A 35 -16.80 12.98 0.31
N SER A 36 -17.47 13.24 -0.81
CA SER A 36 -18.91 13.10 -0.93
C SER A 36 -19.32 11.62 -0.86
N VAL A 37 -20.55 11.37 -0.41
CA VAL A 37 -21.13 10.02 -0.47
C VAL A 37 -21.39 9.68 -1.93
N PRO A 38 -20.80 8.59 -2.45
CA PRO A 38 -20.98 8.21 -3.84
C PRO A 38 -22.39 7.62 -4.05
N PRO A 39 -22.81 7.46 -5.32
CA PRO A 39 -23.97 6.65 -5.66
C PRO A 39 -23.90 5.24 -5.03
N VAL A 40 -25.05 4.70 -4.63
CA VAL A 40 -25.13 3.48 -3.78
C VAL A 40 -24.53 2.24 -4.47
N ASP A 41 -24.64 2.17 -5.79
CA ASP A 41 -24.05 1.12 -6.62
C ASP A 41 -22.52 1.09 -6.57
N ILE A 42 -21.87 2.21 -6.21
CA ILE A 42 -20.41 2.29 -6.01
C ILE A 42 -19.95 1.60 -4.72
N PHE A 43 -20.84 1.32 -3.77
CA PHE A 43 -20.46 0.54 -2.58
C PHE A 43 -20.05 -0.90 -2.92
N TYR A 44 -20.60 -1.47 -4.00
CA TYR A 44 -20.22 -2.81 -4.47
C TYR A 44 -18.75 -2.90 -4.92
N PRO A 45 -18.23 -2.06 -5.83
CA PRO A 45 -16.81 -2.05 -6.16
C PRO A 45 -15.92 -1.62 -4.99
N LEU A 46 -16.37 -0.76 -4.08
CA LEU A 46 -15.63 -0.44 -2.85
C LEU A 46 -15.48 -1.65 -1.92
N ALA A 47 -16.53 -2.48 -1.77
CA ALA A 47 -16.45 -3.75 -1.05
C ALA A 47 -15.49 -4.74 -1.73
N MET A 48 -15.47 -4.78 -3.06
CA MET A 48 -14.48 -5.58 -3.80
C MET A 48 -13.05 -5.06 -3.59
N LEU A 49 -12.83 -3.74 -3.59
CA LEU A 49 -11.53 -3.13 -3.26
C LEU A 49 -11.11 -3.48 -1.83
N ALA A 50 -12.02 -3.39 -0.87
CA ALA A 50 -11.80 -3.73 0.52
C ALA A 50 -11.24 -5.15 0.71
N ALA A 51 -11.72 -6.12 -0.07
CA ALA A 51 -11.22 -7.49 -0.03
C ALA A 51 -9.71 -7.56 -0.33
N ARG A 52 -9.19 -6.71 -1.23
CA ARG A 52 -7.75 -6.65 -1.53
C ARG A 52 -7.00 -6.08 -0.34
N PHE A 53 -7.47 -4.98 0.25
CA PHE A 53 -6.85 -4.39 1.44
C PHE A 53 -6.78 -5.40 2.60
N ILE A 54 -7.87 -6.12 2.87
CA ILE A 54 -7.87 -7.16 3.92
C ILE A 54 -6.89 -8.28 3.59
N ALA A 55 -6.93 -8.81 2.37
CA ALA A 55 -6.05 -9.92 1.96
C ALA A 55 -4.57 -9.53 2.02
N PHE A 56 -4.19 -8.39 1.44
CA PHE A 56 -2.82 -7.89 1.53
C PHE A 56 -2.43 -7.58 2.97
N GLY A 57 -3.35 -7.04 3.78
CA GLY A 57 -3.09 -6.75 5.18
C GLY A 57 -2.73 -8.01 5.97
N ILE A 58 -3.51 -9.09 5.82
CA ILE A 58 -3.25 -10.40 6.44
C ILE A 58 -1.92 -10.96 5.95
N VAL A 59 -1.64 -10.91 4.65
CA VAL A 59 -0.35 -11.37 4.09
C VAL A 59 0.81 -10.60 4.71
N PHE A 60 0.69 -9.28 4.86
CA PHE A 60 1.76 -8.44 5.41
C PHE A 60 2.03 -8.74 6.90
N ILE A 61 0.97 -8.97 7.68
CA ILE A 61 1.10 -9.45 9.06
C ILE A 61 1.78 -10.82 9.10
N TYR A 62 1.45 -11.72 8.18
CA TYR A 62 2.03 -13.06 8.12
C TYR A 62 3.54 -13.03 7.76
N ILE A 63 3.91 -12.32 6.69
CA ILE A 63 5.29 -12.27 6.21
C ILE A 63 6.21 -11.42 7.10
N ALA A 64 5.64 -10.59 7.99
CA ALA A 64 6.42 -9.77 8.91
C ALA A 64 7.38 -10.60 9.79
N LYS A 65 7.09 -11.88 10.03
CA LYS A 65 7.96 -12.79 10.79
C LYS A 65 9.26 -13.13 10.08
N ASP A 66 9.23 -13.22 8.75
CA ASP A 66 10.40 -13.50 7.91
C ASP A 66 10.33 -12.72 6.58
N PRO A 67 10.59 -11.39 6.60
CA PRO A 67 10.38 -10.53 5.45
C PRO A 67 11.24 -10.90 4.23
N MET A 68 12.42 -11.47 4.46
CA MET A 68 13.40 -11.75 3.39
C MET A 68 12.96 -12.90 2.49
N LYS A 69 12.18 -13.84 3.03
CA LYS A 69 11.61 -14.92 2.24
C LYS A 69 10.52 -14.43 1.27
N TYR A 70 9.97 -13.24 1.50
CA TYR A 70 8.77 -12.73 0.83
C TYR A 70 8.97 -11.36 0.18
N VAL A 71 10.20 -11.06 -0.29
CA VAL A 71 10.54 -9.76 -0.90
C VAL A 71 9.63 -9.39 -2.07
N LEU A 72 9.11 -10.37 -2.84
CA LEU A 72 8.16 -10.12 -3.92
C LEU A 72 6.89 -9.41 -3.41
N TRP A 73 6.33 -9.84 -2.28
CA TRP A 73 5.16 -9.20 -1.68
C TRP A 73 5.43 -7.75 -1.29
N ILE A 74 6.62 -7.48 -0.76
CA ILE A 74 7.05 -6.13 -0.40
C ILE A 74 7.16 -5.25 -1.66
N LYS A 75 7.78 -5.76 -2.73
CA LYS A 75 7.86 -5.06 -4.02
C LYS A 75 6.49 -4.80 -4.63
N SER A 76 5.57 -5.76 -4.54
CA SER A 76 4.18 -5.59 -4.99
C SER A 76 3.47 -4.47 -4.23
N MET A 77 3.66 -4.37 -2.91
CA MET A 77 3.08 -3.27 -2.14
C MET A 77 3.67 -1.92 -2.54
N ILE A 78 5.00 -1.83 -2.78
CA ILE A 78 5.60 -0.59 -3.30
C ILE A 78 4.95 -0.21 -4.64
N LEU A 79 4.72 -1.17 -5.55
CA LEU A 79 4.06 -0.92 -6.82
C LEU A 79 2.62 -0.41 -6.63
N ILE A 80 1.84 -1.03 -5.75
CA ILE A 80 0.48 -0.59 -5.42
C ILE A 80 0.50 0.87 -4.94
N GLN A 81 1.38 1.20 -3.99
CA GLN A 81 1.46 2.57 -3.48
C GLN A 81 1.91 3.58 -4.53
N LEU A 82 2.79 3.19 -5.47
CA LEU A 82 3.17 4.03 -6.60
C LEU A 82 1.98 4.31 -7.52
N ILE A 83 1.14 3.31 -7.79
CA ILE A 83 -0.08 3.46 -8.58
C ILE A 83 -1.07 4.38 -7.84
N ASP A 84 -1.28 4.16 -6.54
CA ASP A 84 -2.19 4.96 -5.70
C ASP A 84 -1.74 6.43 -5.65
N LEU A 85 -0.43 6.68 -5.44
CA LEU A 85 0.14 8.01 -5.44
C LEU A 85 0.02 8.69 -6.82
N GLY A 86 0.30 7.94 -7.89
CA GLY A 86 0.14 8.43 -9.27
C GLY A 86 -1.30 8.82 -9.58
N ALA A 87 -2.27 8.00 -9.18
CA ALA A 87 -3.69 8.31 -9.31
C ALA A 87 -4.07 9.56 -8.49
N GLY A 88 -3.62 9.65 -7.24
CA GLY A 88 -3.86 10.81 -6.38
C GLY A 88 -3.34 12.11 -6.99
N ILE A 89 -2.10 12.10 -7.50
CA ILE A 89 -1.49 13.25 -8.18
C ILE A 89 -2.31 13.61 -9.42
N PHE A 90 -2.62 12.64 -10.28
CA PHE A 90 -3.34 12.86 -11.52
C PHE A 90 -4.73 13.49 -11.30
N TYR A 91 -5.54 12.92 -10.40
CA TYR A 91 -6.89 13.43 -10.11
C TYR A 91 -6.88 14.76 -9.37
N THR A 92 -5.82 15.06 -8.60
CA THR A 92 -5.64 16.38 -7.98
C THR A 92 -5.26 17.43 -9.02
N MET A 93 -4.31 17.11 -9.91
CA MET A 93 -3.83 18.04 -10.95
C MET A 93 -4.89 18.38 -11.99
N THR A 94 -5.83 17.47 -12.25
CA THR A 94 -6.97 17.69 -13.16
C THR A 94 -8.12 18.45 -12.51
N GLY A 95 -8.04 18.75 -11.20
CA GLY A 95 -9.07 19.46 -10.45
C GLY A 95 -10.31 18.62 -10.13
N ILE A 96 -10.27 17.30 -10.37
CA ILE A 96 -11.37 16.38 -10.07
C ILE A 96 -11.48 16.14 -8.56
N VAL A 97 -10.34 16.03 -7.89
CA VAL A 97 -10.26 15.84 -6.43
C VAL A 97 -9.54 17.04 -5.82
N ASN A 98 -10.07 17.58 -4.72
CA ASN A 98 -9.41 18.65 -4.00
C ASN A 98 -8.13 18.12 -3.32
N ILE A 99 -7.06 18.93 -3.30
CA ILE A 99 -5.83 18.58 -2.59
C ILE A 99 -6.07 18.25 -1.11
N ALA A 100 -7.06 18.87 -0.46
CA ALA A 100 -7.41 18.58 0.92
C ALA A 100 -7.90 17.12 1.10
N ASP A 101 -8.62 16.59 0.11
CA ASP A 101 -9.21 15.24 0.16
C ASP A 101 -8.18 14.17 -0.26
N SER A 102 -7.30 14.50 -1.21
CA SER A 102 -6.26 13.57 -1.70
C SER A 102 -4.98 13.58 -0.87
N ALA A 103 -4.71 14.61 -0.06
CA ALA A 103 -3.47 14.75 0.69
C ALA A 103 -3.22 13.59 1.66
N PHE A 104 -4.26 13.16 2.39
CA PHE A 104 -4.11 12.07 3.35
C PHE A 104 -3.79 10.73 2.67
N PRO A 105 -4.54 10.27 1.64
CA PRO A 105 -4.17 9.10 0.84
C PRO A 105 -2.77 9.19 0.21
N MET A 106 -2.42 10.34 -0.39
CA MET A 106 -1.10 10.54 -1.03
C MET A 106 0.04 10.51 -0.02
N PHE A 107 -0.13 11.13 1.15
CA PHE A 107 0.83 11.04 2.24
C PHE A 107 1.01 9.58 2.67
N ASN A 108 -0.10 8.85 2.84
CA ASN A 108 -0.08 7.45 3.23
C ASN A 108 0.73 6.59 2.25
N ALA A 109 0.51 6.76 0.95
CA ALA A 109 1.28 6.07 -0.08
C ALA A 109 2.77 6.46 -0.05
N SER A 110 3.06 7.75 0.06
CA SER A 110 4.42 8.29 0.00
C SER A 110 5.32 7.72 1.10
N TRP A 111 4.87 7.73 2.36
CA TRP A 111 5.71 7.22 3.45
C TRP A 111 5.90 5.70 3.35
N MET A 112 4.87 4.94 2.92
CA MET A 112 5.00 3.50 2.72
C MET A 112 6.01 3.16 1.63
N ILE A 113 5.98 3.87 0.48
CA ILE A 113 6.95 3.71 -0.60
C ILE A 113 8.36 3.93 -0.07
N ILE A 114 8.60 5.07 0.58
CA ILE A 114 9.92 5.47 1.06
C ILE A 114 10.45 4.42 2.05
N LEU A 115 9.68 4.08 3.09
CA LEU A 115 10.16 3.17 4.12
C LEU A 115 10.35 1.74 3.60
N LEU A 116 9.43 1.21 2.79
CA LEU A 116 9.59 -0.11 2.21
C LEU A 116 10.76 -0.16 1.24
N TYR A 117 10.94 0.84 0.38
CA TYR A 117 12.04 0.89 -0.58
C TYR A 117 13.41 0.93 0.12
N PHE A 118 13.57 1.78 1.15
CA PHE A 118 14.85 1.93 1.84
C PHE A 118 15.14 0.81 2.84
N TRP A 119 14.12 0.19 3.44
CA TRP A 119 14.33 -0.84 4.47
C TRP A 119 14.30 -2.26 3.92
N THR A 120 13.91 -2.46 2.66
CA THR A 120 14.04 -3.75 1.97
C THR A 120 15.48 -3.93 1.51
N PRO A 121 16.21 -4.96 1.99
CA PRO A 121 17.56 -5.23 1.52
C PRO A 121 17.53 -5.60 0.04
N LYS A 122 18.46 -5.02 -0.73
CA LYS A 122 18.69 -5.41 -2.12
C LYS A 122 19.50 -6.70 -2.10
N GLU A 123 19.08 -7.71 -2.86
CA GLU A 123 19.93 -8.88 -3.11
C GLU A 123 21.26 -8.36 -3.70
N LYS A 124 22.38 -8.76 -3.10
CA LYS A 124 23.67 -8.59 -3.77
C LYS A 124 23.58 -9.45 -5.01
N SER A 125 23.60 -8.82 -6.20
CA SER A 125 23.91 -9.53 -7.42
C SER A 125 25.17 -10.33 -7.16
N SER A 126 25.11 -11.64 -7.27
CA SER A 126 26.31 -12.47 -7.32
C SER A 126 27.16 -11.95 -8.47
N GLU A 127 28.23 -11.23 -8.16
CA GLU A 127 29.37 -11.12 -9.07
C GLU A 127 29.87 -12.55 -9.28
N THR A 128 29.36 -13.21 -10.31
CA THR A 128 30.04 -14.37 -10.86
C THR A 128 31.18 -13.81 -11.69
N SER A 129 32.33 -13.77 -11.03
CA SER A 129 33.63 -13.96 -11.63
C SER A 129 33.58 -15.14 -12.62
N ASP A 130 33.72 -14.84 -13.91
CA ASP A 130 34.36 -15.72 -14.89
C ASP A 130 35.23 -14.84 -15.79
N SER A 131 36.21 -14.21 -15.15
CA SER A 131 37.39 -13.63 -15.78
C SER A 131 38.63 -14.20 -15.10
N ALA A 132 38.75 -15.53 -15.05
CA ALA A 132 39.98 -16.23 -14.66
C ALA A 132 39.83 -17.75 -14.82
N GLU A 133 39.73 -18.25 -16.05
CA GLU A 133 40.23 -19.60 -16.35
C GLU A 133 40.68 -19.68 -17.82
N SER A 134 41.99 -19.95 -17.96
CA SER A 134 42.85 -20.21 -19.14
C SER A 134 43.09 -19.10 -20.16
#